data_AF-A0A966NGF7-F1
#
_entry.id   AF-A0A966NGF7-F1
#
_cell.length_a   1.000
_cell.length_b   1.000
_cell.length_c   1.000
_cell.angle_alpha   90.00
_cell.angle_beta   90.00
_cell.angle_gamma   90.00
#
_symmetry.space_group_name_H-M   'P 1'
#
loop_
_entity.id
_entity.type
_entity.pdbx_description
1 polymer ?
#
loop_
_entity_poly.entity_id
_entity_poly.type
_entity_poly.pdbx_seq_one_letter_code
_entity_poly.pdbx_strand_id
1 'polypeptide(L)'
;MNVKTPFPVKLEAGLDYFWCSCGQSKQQPFCDGSHKGTQHSPRKFTARKTETAYLCGCKKTSNSPFCDGTHNHLELQTEDITFTALVQPDNREIDITEEESILLASLRNNIAHLSACGGTGKCSTCRVEILDGLENCHPRSELEERLAQKLSFPPNIRLGCQTKLSGNVSFRRLLLDKRDADLNNQITEKKLESVGTIRNLTILFCDIKGFTPFSESLSAYDVIFILNRYFSIMREVIIRHGGEVNNYIGDAILAIFGLKESRQQSLRAVSASVEMLKEMDQFKSYLKQAYGRDFDIRVGVHYGEVISGSVGIGEDRKVTVIGDAVNIASRIESINKEAGTRLLISETVYDQVKEKVSVKNYLRLKLRGTSNLITLYEVNDVNSSALELNVTEVERNIDGKKWFRTLPIQELNLGEKKKFKLKEKEILLINEGEIYAIENLCPHMDLPLDIGQITEKATILCPYHKSEFCFKSGEVKKWVGKRPQEHQDECKPLNTISVDTDEDYIWVTDS
;
A
#
# COMPACT_ATOMS: atom_id res chain seq x y z
N MET A 1 -26.21 21.49 18.09
CA MET A 1 -24.81 21.06 17.87
C MET A 1 -24.25 21.82 16.67
N ASN A 2 -23.36 22.78 16.89
CA ASN A 2 -22.70 23.47 15.77
C ASN A 2 -21.65 22.53 15.17
N VAL A 3 -21.87 22.10 13.93
CA VAL A 3 -20.92 21.25 13.19
C VAL A 3 -19.60 22.01 13.06
N LYS A 4 -18.52 21.47 13.66
CA LYS A 4 -17.20 22.11 13.69
C LYS A 4 -16.42 21.96 12.37
N THR A 5 -16.92 21.17 11.42
CA THR A 5 -16.31 20.95 10.11
C THR A 5 -17.00 21.79 9.01
N PRO A 6 -16.25 22.21 7.97
CA PRO A 6 -16.86 22.88 6.83
C PRO A 6 -17.65 21.89 5.96
N PHE A 7 -18.70 22.39 5.30
CA PHE A 7 -19.52 21.60 4.39
C PHE A 7 -18.98 21.74 2.96
N PRO A 8 -18.56 20.66 2.29
CA PRO A 8 -18.23 20.69 0.87
C PRO A 8 -19.54 20.78 0.06
N VAL A 9 -19.66 21.83 -0.75
CA VAL A 9 -20.84 22.09 -1.57
C VAL A 9 -20.41 22.35 -3.01
N LYS A 10 -20.98 21.62 -3.96
CA LYS A 10 -20.86 21.95 -5.38
C LYS A 10 -21.72 23.18 -5.66
N LEU A 11 -21.06 24.28 -5.98
CA LEU A 11 -21.71 25.53 -6.38
C LEU A 11 -21.69 25.64 -7.91
N GLU A 12 -22.77 26.16 -8.47
CA GLU A 12 -22.88 26.50 -9.90
C GLU A 12 -22.80 28.02 -10.09
N ALA A 13 -22.00 28.47 -11.06
CA ALA A 13 -21.79 29.88 -11.33
C ALA A 13 -23.12 30.60 -11.67
N GLY A 14 -23.33 31.77 -11.07
CA GLY A 14 -24.53 32.59 -11.30
C GLY A 14 -25.74 32.24 -10.42
N LEU A 15 -25.71 31.14 -9.66
CA LEU A 15 -26.77 30.79 -8.72
C LEU A 15 -26.60 31.49 -7.36
N ASP A 16 -27.74 31.84 -6.77
CA ASP A 16 -27.86 32.43 -5.44
C ASP A 16 -28.08 31.35 -4.37
N TYR A 17 -27.32 31.46 -3.28
CA TYR A 17 -27.38 30.54 -2.15
C TYR A 17 -27.60 31.30 -0.85
N PHE A 18 -28.35 30.70 0.08
CA PHE A 18 -28.67 31.28 1.38
C PHE A 18 -28.01 30.47 2.50
N TRP A 19 -26.83 30.89 2.92
CA TRP A 19 -26.07 30.24 3.98
C TRP A 19 -26.69 30.51 5.35
N CYS A 20 -26.89 29.46 6.14
CA CYS A 20 -27.42 29.56 7.49
C CYS A 20 -26.35 30.17 8.42
N SER A 21 -26.61 31.38 8.95
CA SER A 21 -25.72 32.08 9.88
C SER A 21 -25.93 31.70 11.35
N CYS A 22 -27.11 31.19 11.72
CA CYS A 22 -27.47 30.85 13.11
C CYS A 22 -27.08 29.43 13.55
N GLY A 23 -26.75 28.53 12.62
CA GLY A 23 -26.44 27.13 12.92
C GLY A 23 -27.65 26.25 13.26
N GLN A 24 -28.87 26.79 13.31
CA GLN A 24 -30.08 26.06 13.71
C GLN A 24 -30.83 25.36 12.58
N SER A 25 -30.46 25.62 11.31
CA SER A 25 -31.07 24.93 10.16
C SER A 25 -30.81 23.42 10.21
N LYS A 26 -31.83 22.61 9.92
CA LYS A 26 -31.70 21.16 9.73
C LYS A 26 -31.10 20.82 8.36
N GLN A 27 -31.09 21.78 7.43
CA GLN A 27 -30.51 21.65 6.08
C GLN A 27 -29.13 22.34 5.96
N GLN A 28 -28.29 22.28 7.01
CA GLN A 28 -26.94 22.84 6.95
C GLN A 28 -26.20 22.34 5.68
N PRO A 29 -25.43 23.21 5.00
CA PRO A 29 -25.07 24.58 5.39
C PRO A 29 -26.09 25.67 5.02
N PHE A 30 -27.21 25.31 4.36
CA PHE A 30 -28.20 26.23 3.87
C PHE A 30 -29.32 26.50 4.87
N CYS A 31 -30.01 27.62 4.69
CA CYS A 31 -31.10 28.03 5.55
C CYS A 31 -32.43 27.38 5.13
N ASP A 32 -33.10 26.72 6.08
CA ASP A 32 -34.44 26.14 5.94
C ASP A 32 -35.55 27.00 6.57
N GLY A 33 -35.20 28.17 7.11
CA GLY A 33 -36.14 29.07 7.80
C GLY A 33 -36.24 28.86 9.32
N SER A 34 -35.46 27.93 9.90
CA SER A 34 -35.44 27.68 11.35
C SER A 34 -34.96 28.88 12.21
N HIS A 35 -34.48 29.96 11.59
CA HIS A 35 -34.08 31.19 12.26
C HIS A 35 -35.25 32.12 12.62
N LYS A 36 -36.49 31.83 12.16
CA LYS A 36 -37.68 32.63 12.45
C LYS A 36 -37.86 32.79 13.96
N GLY A 37 -37.76 34.03 14.45
CA GLY A 37 -37.83 34.37 15.89
C GLY A 37 -36.48 34.68 16.56
N THR A 38 -35.37 34.60 15.82
CA THR A 38 -34.04 35.00 16.29
C THR A 38 -33.58 36.31 15.63
N GLN A 39 -32.53 36.95 16.16
CA GLN A 39 -31.91 38.14 15.52
C GLN A 39 -31.06 37.79 14.29
N HIS A 40 -30.93 36.50 13.94
CA HIS A 40 -30.06 36.06 12.85
C HIS A 40 -30.82 35.96 11.52
N SER A 41 -30.23 36.51 10.45
CA SER A 41 -30.71 36.37 9.08
C SER A 41 -29.72 35.55 8.24
N PRO A 42 -30.20 34.69 7.32
CA PRO A 42 -29.32 33.92 6.46
C PRO A 42 -28.55 34.85 5.51
N ARG A 43 -27.30 34.49 5.21
CA ARG A 43 -26.44 35.28 4.33
C ARG A 43 -26.61 34.82 2.89
N LYS A 44 -27.15 35.70 2.04
CA LYS A 44 -27.20 35.47 0.60
C LYS A 44 -25.81 35.66 -0.01
N PHE A 45 -25.42 34.78 -0.92
CA PHE A 45 -24.24 34.96 -1.78
C PHE A 45 -24.46 34.32 -3.16
N THR A 46 -23.80 34.89 -4.17
CA THR A 46 -23.87 34.38 -5.55
C THR A 46 -22.55 33.70 -5.89
N ALA A 47 -22.59 32.49 -6.42
CA ALA A 47 -21.40 31.76 -6.81
C ALA A 47 -20.77 32.37 -8.08
N ARG A 48 -19.47 32.70 -8.03
CA ARG A 48 -18.75 33.33 -9.17
C ARG A 48 -18.24 32.31 -10.19
N LYS A 49 -18.00 31.06 -9.77
CA LYS A 49 -17.49 29.97 -10.61
C LYS A 49 -18.12 28.65 -10.16
N THR A 50 -18.19 27.68 -11.09
CA THR A 50 -18.67 26.33 -10.79
C THR A 50 -17.54 25.52 -10.18
N GLU A 51 -17.62 25.26 -8.87
CA GLU A 51 -16.59 24.53 -8.14
C GLU A 51 -17.14 23.92 -6.84
N THR A 52 -16.36 23.03 -6.21
CA THR A 52 -16.64 22.61 -4.84
C THR A 52 -16.08 23.65 -3.88
N ALA A 53 -16.95 24.34 -3.15
CA ALA A 53 -16.58 25.30 -2.13
C ALA A 53 -16.87 24.76 -0.73
N TYR A 54 -16.05 25.16 0.24
CA TYR A 54 -16.19 24.77 1.64
C TYR A 54 -16.91 25.86 2.42
N LEU A 55 -18.19 25.65 2.73
CA LEU A 55 -18.98 26.60 3.52
C LEU A 55 -18.77 26.38 5.02
N CYS A 56 -18.63 27.46 5.78
CA CYS A 56 -18.31 27.38 7.20
C CYS A 56 -19.47 26.73 7.99
N GLY A 57 -19.17 25.63 8.68
CA GLY A 57 -20.12 24.94 9.57
C GLY A 57 -20.21 25.58 10.97
N CYS A 58 -19.07 26.04 11.50
CA CYS A 58 -18.98 26.58 12.86
C CYS A 58 -19.47 28.03 13.00
N LYS A 59 -19.77 28.71 11.90
CA LYS A 59 -20.25 30.11 11.80
C LYS A 59 -19.28 31.18 12.30
N LYS A 60 -18.03 30.79 12.60
CA LYS A 60 -16.95 31.65 13.11
C LYS A 60 -15.95 32.10 12.03
N THR A 61 -16.36 32.14 10.77
CA THR A 61 -15.52 32.59 9.64
C THR A 61 -15.54 34.12 9.51
N SER A 62 -14.37 34.71 9.27
CA SER A 62 -14.24 36.14 8.94
C SER A 62 -14.64 36.40 7.48
N ASN A 63 -14.46 35.41 6.61
CA ASN A 63 -14.82 35.43 5.20
C ASN A 63 -16.14 34.69 4.92
N SER A 64 -17.19 34.97 5.70
CA SER A 64 -18.46 34.26 5.49
C SER A 64 -19.00 34.46 4.06
N PRO A 65 -19.63 33.43 3.47
CA PRO A 65 -20.01 32.15 4.06
C PRO A 65 -18.93 31.04 3.97
N PHE A 66 -17.75 31.33 3.43
CA PHE A 66 -16.69 30.35 3.17
C PHE A 66 -15.89 30.04 4.44
N CYS A 67 -15.37 28.83 4.57
CA CYS A 67 -14.46 28.49 5.65
C CYS A 67 -13.05 29.03 5.34
N ASP A 68 -12.51 29.85 6.23
CA ASP A 68 -11.18 30.46 6.11
C ASP A 68 -10.22 30.04 7.25
N GLY A 69 -10.66 29.13 8.12
CA GLY A 69 -9.85 28.68 9.26
C GLY A 69 -9.79 29.67 10.44
N THR A 70 -10.54 30.78 10.43
CA THR A 70 -10.58 31.78 11.53
C THR A 70 -10.82 31.14 12.91
N HIS A 71 -11.56 30.03 12.96
CA HIS A 71 -11.83 29.28 14.20
C HIS A 71 -10.57 28.70 14.87
N ASN A 72 -9.44 28.61 14.17
CA ASN A 72 -8.15 28.21 14.75
C ASN A 72 -7.53 29.31 15.62
N HIS A 73 -7.95 30.57 15.47
CA HIS A 73 -7.42 31.72 16.22
C HIS A 73 -8.37 32.20 17.33
N LEU A 74 -9.59 31.66 17.39
CA LEU A 74 -10.50 31.92 18.48
C LEU A 74 -10.15 30.95 19.60
N GLU A 75 -9.49 31.44 20.65
CA GLU A 75 -9.38 30.71 21.91
C GLU A 75 -10.77 30.17 22.26
N LEU A 76 -10.87 28.85 22.27
CA LEU A 76 -12.06 28.15 22.69
C LEU A 76 -12.17 28.37 24.19
N GLN A 77 -12.86 29.42 24.61
CA GLN A 77 -13.54 29.43 25.88
C GLN A 77 -14.74 28.49 25.76
N THR A 78 -14.46 27.20 25.84
CA THR A 78 -15.42 26.22 26.34
C THR A 78 -15.00 25.94 27.77
N GLU A 79 -15.95 26.00 28.71
CA GLU A 79 -15.82 25.43 30.05
C GLU A 79 -15.72 23.89 29.90
N ASP A 80 -14.69 23.41 29.21
CA ASP A 80 -14.44 21.98 29.07
C ASP A 80 -13.90 21.52 30.43
N ILE A 81 -14.56 20.52 31.01
CA ILE A 81 -14.07 19.88 32.22
C ILE A 81 -12.71 19.25 31.87
N THR A 82 -11.66 19.78 32.49
CA THR A 82 -10.29 19.30 32.32
C THR A 82 -9.86 18.48 33.53
N PHE A 83 -9.12 17.43 33.26
CA PHE A 83 -8.53 16.53 34.26
C PHE A 83 -7.02 16.53 34.09
N THR A 84 -6.31 16.36 35.19
CA THR A 84 -4.84 16.26 35.19
C THR A 84 -4.43 14.80 35.06
N ALA A 85 -3.52 14.51 34.13
CA ALA A 85 -2.92 13.20 33.97
C ALA A 85 -1.40 13.24 34.13
N LEU A 86 -0.86 12.46 35.07
CA LEU A 86 0.58 12.28 35.24
C LEU A 86 1.10 11.17 34.32
N VAL A 87 1.94 11.53 33.35
CA VAL A 87 2.47 10.62 32.33
C VAL A 87 3.86 10.11 32.70
N GLN A 88 3.98 8.78 32.85
CA GLN A 88 5.25 8.08 33.03
C GLN A 88 5.68 7.39 31.71
N PRO A 89 7.00 7.28 31.45
CA PRO A 89 8.16 7.58 32.31
C PRO A 89 8.64 9.05 32.28
N ASP A 90 8.02 9.94 31.50
CA ASP A 90 8.47 11.32 31.29
C ASP A 90 8.30 12.20 32.53
N ASN A 91 7.47 11.76 33.48
CA ASN A 91 7.10 12.48 34.70
C ASN A 91 6.57 13.88 34.41
N ARG A 92 5.68 13.99 33.41
CA ARG A 92 5.02 15.24 33.00
C ARG A 92 3.54 15.18 33.29
N GLU A 93 3.00 16.26 33.83
CA GLU A 93 1.57 16.46 33.96
C GLU A 93 1.01 17.10 32.69
N ILE A 94 -0.11 16.56 32.22
CA ILE A 94 -0.85 17.09 31.06
C ILE A 94 -2.32 17.25 31.41
N ASP A 95 -2.95 18.25 30.80
CA ASP A 95 -4.39 18.41 30.88
C ASP A 95 -5.09 17.57 29.81
N ILE A 96 -6.18 16.93 30.19
CA ILE A 96 -7.01 16.07 29.34
C ILE A 96 -8.48 16.51 29.46
N THR A 97 -9.14 16.79 28.34
CA THR A 97 -10.59 17.05 28.30
C THR A 97 -11.39 15.74 28.31
N GLU A 98 -12.63 15.77 28.81
CA GLU A 98 -13.52 14.60 28.83
C GLU A 98 -13.76 13.99 27.43
N GLU A 99 -13.68 14.82 26.37
CA GLU A 99 -13.92 14.38 24.99
C GLU A 99 -12.70 13.82 24.27
N GLU A 100 -11.49 14.03 24.80
CA GLU A 100 -10.26 13.53 24.18
C GLU A 100 -9.77 12.22 24.83
N SER A 101 -9.05 11.41 24.05
CA SER A 101 -8.43 10.19 24.56
C SER A 101 -7.04 10.46 25.12
N ILE A 102 -6.54 9.56 25.97
CA ILE A 102 -5.18 9.62 26.51
C ILE A 102 -4.13 9.78 25.39
N LEU A 103 -4.31 9.11 24.25
CA LEU A 103 -3.42 9.23 23.08
C LEU A 103 -3.43 10.66 22.52
N LEU A 104 -4.61 11.22 22.27
CA LEU A 104 -4.73 12.57 21.70
C LEU A 104 -4.15 13.62 22.63
N ALA A 105 -4.44 13.53 23.93
CA ALA A 105 -3.87 14.44 24.91
C ALA A 105 -2.34 14.32 25.01
N SER A 106 -1.79 13.09 24.95
CA SER A 106 -0.34 12.88 24.93
C SER A 106 0.29 13.57 23.72
N LEU A 107 -0.24 13.32 22.51
CA LEU A 107 0.31 13.88 21.27
C LEU A 107 0.17 15.41 21.22
N ARG A 108 -0.98 15.96 21.66
CA ARG A 108 -1.21 17.41 21.76
C ARG A 108 -0.21 18.11 22.67
N ASN A 109 0.22 17.44 23.73
CA ASN A 109 1.22 17.94 24.68
C ASN A 109 2.67 17.55 24.30
N ASN A 110 2.91 17.15 23.04
CA ASN A 110 4.22 16.75 22.52
C ASN A 110 4.86 15.59 23.31
N ILE A 111 4.04 14.65 23.81
CA ILE A 111 4.48 13.42 24.46
C ILE A 111 4.35 12.28 23.44
N ALA A 112 5.49 11.74 22.99
CA ALA A 112 5.58 10.78 21.89
C ALA A 112 4.90 9.44 22.18
N HIS A 113 3.65 9.25 21.77
CA HIS A 113 2.84 8.10 22.17
C HIS A 113 2.59 7.16 20.97
N LEU A 114 3.15 5.94 21.04
CA LEU A 114 3.13 4.99 19.93
C LEU A 114 1.71 4.53 19.54
N SER A 115 1.36 4.66 18.25
CA SER A 115 0.04 4.24 17.74
C SER A 115 0.12 3.69 16.31
N ALA A 116 0.40 2.39 16.15
CA ALA A 116 0.58 1.76 14.84
C ALA A 116 -0.66 1.88 13.93
N CYS A 117 -1.86 1.82 14.49
CA CYS A 117 -3.13 1.98 13.76
C CYS A 117 -3.62 3.44 13.68
N GLY A 118 -2.80 4.42 14.08
CA GLY A 118 -3.18 5.84 14.11
C GLY A 118 -4.30 6.19 15.10
N GLY A 119 -4.54 5.34 16.12
CA GLY A 119 -5.52 5.59 17.18
C GLY A 119 -6.93 5.04 16.92
N THR A 120 -7.10 4.17 15.92
CA THR A 120 -8.41 3.57 15.56
C THR A 120 -8.83 2.38 16.44
N GLY A 121 -8.12 2.08 17.53
CA GLY A 121 -8.47 0.96 18.43
C GLY A 121 -8.24 -0.43 17.81
N LYS A 122 -7.47 -0.54 16.73
CA LYS A 122 -7.20 -1.82 16.03
C LYS A 122 -5.85 -2.46 16.38
N CYS A 123 -5.01 -1.78 17.16
CA CYS A 123 -3.72 -2.30 17.61
C CYS A 123 -3.51 -2.08 19.11
N SER A 124 -2.62 -2.85 19.73
CA SER A 124 -2.26 -2.73 21.15
C SER A 124 -1.03 -1.86 21.42
N THR A 125 -0.60 -1.00 20.48
CA THR A 125 0.66 -0.27 20.64
C THR A 125 0.55 0.96 21.53
N CYS A 126 -0.62 1.58 21.60
CA CYS A 126 -0.89 2.76 22.46
C CYS A 126 -1.24 2.37 23.91
N ARG A 127 -0.81 1.18 24.35
CA ARG A 127 -1.18 0.67 25.67
C ARG A 127 -0.58 1.53 26.77
N VAL A 128 -1.41 1.79 27.77
CA VAL A 128 -1.04 2.43 29.01
C VAL A 128 -1.41 1.52 30.17
N GLU A 129 -0.56 1.51 31.19
CA GLU A 129 -0.85 0.99 32.51
C GLU A 129 -1.34 2.15 33.37
N ILE A 130 -2.60 2.11 33.79
CA ILE A 130 -3.13 3.06 34.77
C ILE A 130 -2.53 2.67 36.13
N LEU A 131 -1.73 3.55 36.69
CA LEU A 131 -1.07 3.39 37.98
C LEU A 131 -1.98 3.83 39.12
N ASP A 132 -2.75 4.89 38.90
CA ASP A 132 -3.70 5.46 39.87
C ASP A 132 -4.89 6.11 39.15
N GLY A 133 -6.07 6.09 39.79
CA GLY A 133 -7.32 6.66 39.25
C GLY A 133 -8.02 5.81 38.18
N LEU A 134 -7.98 4.47 38.29
CA LEU A 134 -8.63 3.59 37.31
C LEU A 134 -10.15 3.79 37.24
N GLU A 135 -10.77 4.09 38.38
CA GLU A 135 -12.17 4.45 38.52
C GLU A 135 -12.56 5.73 37.77
N ASN A 136 -11.57 6.58 37.46
CA ASN A 136 -11.75 7.81 36.69
C ASN A 136 -11.60 7.60 35.18
N CYS A 137 -11.37 6.35 34.74
CA CYS A 137 -11.37 5.99 33.34
C CYS A 137 -12.78 5.57 32.91
N HIS A 138 -13.22 6.03 31.74
CA HIS A 138 -14.46 5.55 31.15
C HIS A 138 -14.41 4.01 30.93
N PRO A 139 -15.59 3.35 30.93
CA PRO A 139 -15.70 1.94 30.56
C PRO A 139 -15.02 1.67 29.21
N ARG A 140 -14.50 0.45 29.03
CA ARG A 140 -13.86 0.05 27.78
C ARG A 140 -14.83 0.26 26.61
N SER A 141 -14.33 0.91 25.55
CA SER A 141 -15.07 0.95 24.29
C SER A 141 -15.20 -0.46 23.72
N GLU A 142 -16.14 -0.70 22.82
CA GLU A 142 -16.31 -2.02 22.20
C GLU A 142 -15.01 -2.52 21.52
N LEU A 143 -14.26 -1.62 20.88
CA LEU A 143 -12.99 -1.92 20.24
C LEU A 143 -11.91 -2.30 21.27
N GLU A 144 -11.86 -1.57 22.37
CA GLU A 144 -10.94 -1.85 23.47
C GLU A 144 -11.27 -3.17 24.16
N GLU A 145 -12.54 -3.45 24.43
CA GLU A 145 -13.00 -4.68 25.09
C GLU A 145 -12.65 -5.92 24.27
N ARG A 146 -12.90 -5.89 22.94
CA ARG A 146 -12.52 -6.99 22.04
C ARG A 146 -11.03 -7.29 22.08
N LEU A 147 -10.18 -6.26 22.03
CA LEU A 147 -8.73 -6.42 22.10
C LEU A 147 -8.27 -6.90 23.48
N ALA A 148 -8.86 -6.37 24.55
CA ALA A 148 -8.54 -6.72 25.91
C ALA A 148 -8.87 -8.18 26.22
N GLN A 149 -10.01 -8.69 25.75
CA GLN A 149 -10.35 -10.11 25.87
C GLN A 149 -9.39 -10.99 25.07
N LYS A 150 -9.13 -10.64 23.80
CA LYS A 150 -8.25 -11.40 22.90
C LYS A 150 -6.82 -11.52 23.45
N LEU A 151 -6.31 -10.47 24.09
CA LEU A 151 -4.94 -10.41 24.59
C LEU A 151 -4.84 -10.54 26.12
N SER A 152 -5.95 -10.84 26.79
CA SER A 152 -6.05 -11.03 28.25
C SER A 152 -5.48 -9.86 29.07
N PHE A 153 -5.90 -8.62 28.75
CA PHE A 153 -5.46 -7.43 29.49
C PHE A 153 -6.14 -7.34 30.86
N PRO A 154 -5.37 -7.14 31.95
CA PRO A 154 -5.97 -6.83 33.24
C PRO A 154 -6.66 -5.44 33.19
N PRO A 155 -7.58 -5.12 34.13
CA PRO A 155 -8.41 -3.92 34.06
C PRO A 155 -7.62 -2.60 33.98
N ASN A 156 -6.46 -2.55 34.63
CA ASN A 156 -5.58 -1.37 34.64
C ASN A 156 -4.75 -1.19 33.37
N ILE A 157 -4.70 -2.19 32.47
CA ILE A 157 -4.12 -2.01 31.13
C ILE A 157 -5.22 -1.56 30.18
N ARG A 158 -5.01 -0.37 29.62
CA ARG A 158 -5.97 0.34 28.78
C ARG A 158 -5.36 0.70 27.42
N LEU A 159 -6.21 0.88 26.40
CA LEU A 159 -5.79 1.41 25.11
C LEU A 159 -5.86 2.94 25.16
N GLY A 160 -4.71 3.62 25.12
CA GLY A 160 -4.64 5.07 25.22
C GLY A 160 -5.47 5.80 24.17
N CYS A 161 -5.64 5.21 22.97
CA CYS A 161 -6.48 5.81 21.92
C CYS A 161 -7.98 5.71 22.14
N GLN A 162 -8.43 4.78 22.99
CA GLN A 162 -9.85 4.53 23.27
C GLN A 162 -10.27 5.02 24.66
N THR A 163 -9.30 5.20 25.56
CA THR A 163 -9.56 5.55 26.95
C THR A 163 -9.75 7.06 27.08
N LYS A 164 -10.96 7.45 27.48
CA LYS A 164 -11.33 8.80 27.91
C LYS A 164 -11.36 8.87 29.43
N LEU A 165 -11.24 10.07 29.98
CA LEU A 165 -11.19 10.30 31.42
C LEU A 165 -12.43 11.05 31.92
N SER A 166 -12.81 10.79 33.16
CA SER A 166 -13.83 11.50 33.93
C SER A 166 -13.26 12.05 35.25
N GLY A 167 -11.93 12.03 35.41
CA GLY A 167 -11.20 12.45 36.60
C GLY A 167 -9.69 12.32 36.42
N ASN A 168 -8.92 12.72 37.43
CA ASN A 168 -7.45 12.69 37.38
C ASN A 168 -6.90 11.26 37.39
N VAL A 169 -5.81 11.03 36.68
CA VAL A 169 -5.17 9.71 36.59
C VAL A 169 -3.64 9.80 36.57
N SER A 170 -2.97 8.73 36.95
CA SER A 170 -1.56 8.51 36.61
C SER A 170 -1.45 7.29 35.71
N PHE A 171 -0.70 7.41 34.62
CA PHE A 171 -0.50 6.28 33.71
C PHE A 171 0.93 6.17 33.21
N ARG A 172 1.36 4.94 32.96
CA ARG A 172 2.64 4.60 32.34
C ARG A 172 2.41 4.09 30.93
N ARG A 173 3.10 4.70 29.97
CA ARG A 173 3.13 4.21 28.59
C ARG A 173 3.99 2.93 28.54
N LEU A 174 3.43 1.84 28.03
CA LEU A 174 4.06 0.51 28.11
C LEU A 174 5.03 0.19 26.97
N LEU A 175 4.93 0.91 25.83
CA LEU A 175 5.76 0.70 24.66
C LEU A 175 6.59 1.96 24.40
N LEU A 176 7.70 2.04 25.13
CA LEU A 176 8.71 3.07 25.03
C LEU A 176 10.07 2.43 25.29
N ASP A 177 10.78 2.02 24.24
CA ASP A 177 12.23 1.86 24.32
C ASP A 177 12.92 3.09 23.68
N LYS A 178 14.20 3.33 24.01
CA LYS A 178 14.98 4.45 23.42
C LYS A 178 15.03 4.37 21.88
N ARG A 179 14.94 3.17 21.30
CA ARG A 179 14.98 2.94 19.85
C ARG A 179 13.64 3.31 19.17
N ASP A 180 12.51 3.10 19.84
CA ASP A 180 11.16 3.48 19.38
C ASP A 180 10.95 5.00 19.41
N ALA A 181 11.57 5.68 20.38
CA ALA A 181 11.58 7.15 20.47
C ALA A 181 12.44 7.78 19.35
N ASP A 182 13.61 7.18 19.05
CA ASP A 182 14.48 7.61 17.96
C ASP A 182 13.86 7.34 16.57
N LEU A 183 13.15 6.20 16.41
CA LEU A 183 12.37 5.91 15.19
C LEU A 183 11.31 6.98 14.95
N ASN A 184 10.57 7.40 16.00
CA ASN A 184 9.55 8.43 15.88
C ASN A 184 10.14 9.81 15.60
N ASN A 185 11.25 10.21 16.25
CA ASN A 185 11.85 11.52 16.01
C ASN A 185 12.40 11.70 14.59
N GLN A 186 12.86 10.63 13.92
CA GLN A 186 13.19 10.68 12.48
C GLN A 186 11.95 10.68 11.57
N ILE A 187 10.81 10.18 12.06
CA ILE A 187 9.54 10.13 11.32
C ILE A 187 8.78 11.48 11.42
N THR A 188 9.00 12.28 12.46
CA THR A 188 8.30 13.57 12.65
C THR A 188 8.55 14.59 11.53
N GLU A 189 9.63 14.46 10.74
CA GLU A 189 9.89 15.32 9.57
C GLU A 189 9.27 14.79 8.26
N LYS A 190 8.77 13.54 8.24
CA LYS A 190 8.03 12.95 7.11
C LYS A 190 6.65 12.48 7.56
N LYS A 191 5.65 13.36 7.38
CA LYS A 191 4.20 13.09 7.26
C LYS A 191 3.79 11.68 7.73
N LEU A 192 3.30 11.55 8.98
CA LEU A 192 2.77 10.32 9.62
C LEU A 192 2.54 9.14 8.65
N GLU A 193 3.60 8.35 8.37
CA GLU A 193 3.44 7.08 7.67
C GLU A 193 3.07 6.03 8.73
N SER A 194 1.83 5.54 8.68
CA SER A 194 1.36 4.48 9.57
C SER A 194 2.29 3.26 9.47
N VAL A 195 2.59 2.62 10.61
CA VAL A 195 3.38 1.37 10.68
C VAL A 195 2.79 0.25 9.82
N GLY A 196 1.50 0.35 9.45
CA GLY A 196 0.88 -0.42 8.39
C GLY A 196 -0.53 0.10 8.05
N THR A 197 -0.94 -0.08 6.79
CA THR A 197 -2.29 0.22 6.30
C THR A 197 -3.13 -1.03 6.24
N ILE A 198 -4.39 -0.93 6.66
CA ILE A 198 -5.35 -2.03 6.57
C ILE A 198 -5.90 -2.07 5.15
N ARG A 199 -5.85 -3.24 4.51
CA ARG A 199 -6.34 -3.46 3.14
C ARG A 199 -7.00 -4.82 3.04
N ASN A 200 -7.98 -4.95 2.14
CA ASN A 200 -8.49 -6.26 1.73
C ASN A 200 -7.72 -6.74 0.51
N LEU A 201 -6.95 -7.80 0.67
CA LEU A 201 -6.07 -8.35 -0.35
C LEU A 201 -6.45 -9.80 -0.66
N THR A 202 -6.10 -10.27 -1.86
CA THR A 202 -6.18 -11.70 -2.19
C THR A 202 -4.81 -12.34 -1.98
N ILE A 203 -4.77 -13.33 -1.12
CA ILE A 203 -3.56 -14.07 -0.75
C ILE A 203 -3.59 -15.43 -1.45
N LEU A 204 -2.49 -15.76 -2.11
CA LEU A 204 -2.25 -17.04 -2.75
C LEU A 204 -1.08 -17.74 -2.05
N PHE A 205 -1.30 -18.98 -1.62
CA PHE A 205 -0.25 -19.89 -1.17
C PHE A 205 -0.13 -21.04 -2.16
N CYS A 206 1.09 -21.36 -2.56
CA CYS A 206 1.40 -22.49 -3.42
C CYS A 206 2.51 -23.32 -2.79
N ASP A 207 2.31 -24.63 -2.66
CA ASP A 207 3.27 -25.55 -2.03
C ASP A 207 3.52 -26.79 -2.90
N ILE A 208 4.70 -27.39 -2.79
CA ILE A 208 5.05 -28.59 -3.57
C ILE A 208 4.51 -29.84 -2.88
N LYS A 209 3.77 -30.65 -3.63
CA LYS A 209 3.23 -31.92 -3.15
C LYS A 209 4.37 -32.90 -2.83
N GLY A 210 4.59 -33.13 -1.53
CA GLY A 210 5.52 -34.16 -1.07
C GLY A 210 6.98 -33.80 -1.31
N PHE A 211 7.33 -32.53 -1.12
CA PHE A 211 8.70 -32.05 -1.32
C PHE A 211 9.74 -32.76 -0.44
N THR A 212 9.44 -33.05 0.83
CA THR A 212 10.43 -33.70 1.71
C THR A 212 10.91 -35.05 1.16
N PRO A 213 10.04 -36.04 0.86
CA PRO A 213 10.47 -37.28 0.20
C PRO A 213 11.16 -37.07 -1.16
N PHE A 214 10.75 -36.05 -1.91
CA PHE A 214 11.36 -35.71 -3.19
C PHE A 214 12.81 -35.25 -3.01
N SER A 215 13.05 -34.33 -2.08
CA SER A 215 14.37 -33.74 -1.80
C SER A 215 15.37 -34.74 -1.24
N GLU A 216 14.93 -35.71 -0.42
CA GLU A 216 15.77 -36.79 0.12
C GLU A 216 16.25 -37.78 -0.96
N SER A 217 15.55 -37.85 -2.09
CA SER A 217 15.79 -38.83 -3.14
C SER A 217 16.71 -38.35 -4.27
N LEU A 218 17.17 -37.09 -4.20
CA LEU A 218 17.96 -36.41 -5.23
C LEU A 218 19.23 -35.80 -4.63
N SER A 219 20.19 -35.46 -5.49
CA SER A 219 21.35 -34.69 -5.05
C SER A 219 20.92 -33.25 -4.69
N ALA A 220 21.62 -32.62 -3.75
CA ALA A 220 21.32 -31.25 -3.35
C ALA A 220 21.39 -30.26 -4.54
N TYR A 221 22.31 -30.49 -5.49
CA TYR A 221 22.42 -29.68 -6.71
C TYR A 221 21.19 -29.82 -7.61
N ASP A 222 20.68 -31.03 -7.79
CA ASP A 222 19.47 -31.28 -8.57
C ASP A 222 18.26 -30.65 -7.91
N VAL A 223 18.13 -30.76 -6.57
CA VAL A 223 17.04 -30.13 -5.81
C VAL A 223 17.06 -28.61 -6.00
N ILE A 224 18.21 -27.96 -5.85
CA ILE A 224 18.35 -26.51 -6.05
C ILE A 224 18.01 -26.11 -7.48
N PHE A 225 18.49 -26.85 -8.48
CA PHE A 225 18.20 -26.58 -9.89
C PHE A 225 16.70 -26.65 -10.18
N ILE A 226 16.03 -27.70 -9.68
CA ILE A 226 14.59 -27.92 -9.87
C ILE A 226 13.79 -26.83 -9.15
N LEU A 227 14.15 -26.47 -7.91
CA LEU A 227 13.49 -25.40 -7.16
C LEU A 227 13.62 -24.04 -7.86
N ASN A 228 14.81 -23.66 -8.31
CA ASN A 228 14.99 -22.38 -9.01
C ASN A 228 14.17 -22.30 -10.29
N ARG A 229 14.10 -23.40 -11.04
CA ARG A 229 13.28 -23.47 -12.25
C ARG A 229 11.78 -23.42 -11.94
N TYR A 230 11.34 -24.15 -10.92
CA TYR A 230 9.97 -24.09 -10.40
C TYR A 230 9.59 -22.66 -9.98
N PHE A 231 10.38 -22.01 -9.12
CA PHE A 231 10.12 -20.65 -8.67
C PHE A 231 10.10 -19.66 -9.82
N SER A 232 10.99 -19.80 -10.81
CA SER A 232 10.99 -18.94 -12.00
C SER A 232 9.68 -19.03 -12.78
N ILE A 233 9.20 -20.25 -13.06
CA ILE A 233 7.95 -20.49 -13.81
C ILE A 233 6.76 -19.91 -13.05
N MET A 234 6.63 -20.24 -11.76
CA MET A 234 5.51 -19.79 -10.95
C MET A 234 5.50 -18.27 -10.78
N ARG A 235 6.68 -17.67 -10.53
CA ARG A 235 6.83 -16.21 -10.41
C ARG A 235 6.39 -15.50 -11.69
N GLU A 236 6.78 -16.01 -12.85
CA GLU A 236 6.42 -15.41 -14.14
C GLU A 236 4.89 -15.35 -14.31
N VAL A 237 4.19 -16.45 -14.02
CA VAL A 237 2.72 -16.51 -14.09
C VAL A 237 2.09 -15.54 -13.09
N ILE A 238 2.55 -15.52 -11.84
CA ILE A 238 2.01 -14.62 -10.80
C ILE A 238 2.12 -13.15 -11.23
N ILE A 239 3.28 -12.74 -11.75
CA ILE A 239 3.54 -11.37 -12.19
C ILE A 239 2.70 -11.02 -13.43
N ARG A 240 2.55 -11.95 -14.38
CA ARG A 240 1.73 -11.78 -15.59
C ARG A 240 0.27 -11.47 -15.26
N HIS A 241 -0.24 -12.03 -14.16
CA HIS A 241 -1.58 -11.76 -13.63
C HIS A 241 -1.63 -10.59 -12.63
N GLY A 242 -0.59 -9.77 -12.53
CA GLY A 242 -0.56 -8.60 -11.66
C GLY A 242 -0.50 -8.92 -10.16
N GLY A 243 0.02 -10.10 -9.80
CA GLY A 243 0.35 -10.47 -8.44
C GLY A 243 1.82 -10.18 -8.11
N GLU A 244 2.13 -10.11 -6.83
CA GLU A 244 3.49 -9.92 -6.33
C GLU A 244 3.88 -11.11 -5.44
N VAL A 245 5.05 -11.69 -5.71
CA VAL A 245 5.63 -12.70 -4.80
C VAL A 245 6.18 -11.97 -3.59
N ASN A 246 5.56 -12.20 -2.43
CA ASN A 246 5.98 -11.58 -1.18
C ASN A 246 7.15 -12.32 -0.55
N ASN A 247 7.08 -13.66 -0.49
CA ASN A 247 8.14 -14.46 0.12
C ASN A 247 8.17 -15.89 -0.42
N TYR A 248 9.35 -16.51 -0.32
CA TYR A 248 9.55 -17.95 -0.48
C TYR A 248 9.75 -18.57 0.91
N ILE A 249 8.96 -19.58 1.26
CA ILE A 249 8.97 -20.20 2.59
C ILE A 249 9.25 -21.69 2.40
N GLY A 250 10.54 -22.06 2.40
CA GLY A 250 10.94 -23.41 1.99
C GLY A 250 10.63 -23.64 0.51
N ASP A 251 9.77 -24.61 0.22
CA ASP A 251 9.23 -24.94 -1.11
C ASP A 251 7.93 -24.19 -1.45
N ALA A 252 7.39 -23.43 -0.50
CA ALA A 252 6.16 -22.67 -0.67
C ALA A 252 6.39 -21.26 -1.25
N ILE A 253 5.41 -20.78 -2.01
CA ILE A 253 5.32 -19.42 -2.54
C ILE A 253 4.14 -18.72 -1.88
N LEU A 254 4.40 -17.55 -1.29
CA LEU A 254 3.38 -16.61 -0.86
C LEU A 254 3.29 -15.46 -1.87
N ALA A 255 2.14 -15.33 -2.50
CA ALA A 255 1.85 -14.25 -3.43
C ALA A 255 0.63 -13.43 -3.01
N ILE A 256 0.64 -12.15 -3.38
CA ILE A 256 -0.34 -11.17 -2.96
C ILE A 256 -0.85 -10.43 -4.19
N PHE A 257 -2.17 -10.36 -4.32
CA PHE A 257 -2.85 -9.58 -5.34
C PHE A 257 -3.60 -8.46 -4.63
N GLY A 258 -3.58 -7.26 -5.22
CA GLY A 258 -4.26 -6.08 -4.65
C GLY A 258 -3.37 -5.04 -4.00
N LEU A 259 -2.04 -5.26 -3.92
CA LEU A 259 -1.11 -4.30 -3.30
C LEU A 259 -1.01 -2.99 -4.10
N LYS A 260 -0.77 -3.10 -5.41
CA LYS A 260 -0.74 -1.97 -6.35
C LYS A 260 -2.10 -1.71 -6.98
N GLU A 261 -2.71 -2.74 -7.58
CA GLU A 261 -4.00 -2.65 -8.29
C GLU A 261 -5.03 -3.58 -7.63
N SER A 262 -6.14 -3.05 -7.14
CA SER A 262 -7.17 -3.84 -6.43
C SER A 262 -8.27 -4.41 -7.34
N ARG A 263 -8.39 -3.92 -8.58
CA ARG A 263 -9.43 -4.36 -9.53
C ARG A 263 -9.31 -5.84 -9.85
N GLN A 264 -10.42 -6.58 -9.79
CA GLN A 264 -10.48 -8.01 -10.13
C GLN A 264 -9.39 -8.87 -9.44
N GLN A 265 -8.83 -8.44 -8.31
CA GLN A 265 -7.67 -9.09 -7.67
C GLN A 265 -7.92 -10.58 -7.38
N SER A 266 -9.14 -10.95 -6.97
CA SER A 266 -9.50 -12.36 -6.73
C SER A 266 -9.60 -13.17 -8.02
N LEU A 267 -10.17 -12.60 -9.09
CA LEU A 267 -10.21 -13.25 -10.39
C LEU A 267 -8.80 -13.46 -10.96
N ARG A 268 -7.91 -12.46 -10.83
CA ARG A 268 -6.52 -12.57 -11.25
C ARG A 268 -5.75 -13.62 -10.47
N ALA A 269 -5.92 -13.69 -9.15
CA ALA A 269 -5.30 -14.71 -8.32
C ALA A 269 -5.75 -16.12 -8.71
N VAL A 270 -7.05 -16.33 -8.94
CA VAL A 270 -7.58 -17.62 -9.39
C VAL A 270 -7.10 -17.96 -10.81
N SER A 271 -7.03 -16.96 -11.71
CA SER A 271 -6.54 -17.16 -13.07
C SER A 271 -5.06 -17.55 -13.10
N ALA A 272 -4.24 -16.86 -12.30
CA ALA A 272 -2.84 -17.21 -12.10
C ALA A 272 -2.71 -18.63 -11.55
N SER A 273 -3.55 -19.01 -10.58
CA SER A 273 -3.54 -20.35 -9.99
C SER A 273 -3.82 -21.44 -11.04
N VAL A 274 -4.85 -21.25 -11.88
CA VAL A 274 -5.19 -22.20 -12.95
C VAL A 274 -4.04 -22.30 -13.97
N GLU A 275 -3.43 -21.18 -14.34
CA GLU A 275 -2.29 -21.16 -15.27
C GLU A 275 -1.03 -21.78 -14.66
N MET A 276 -0.75 -21.56 -13.37
CA MET A 276 0.32 -22.22 -12.62
C MET A 276 0.17 -23.75 -12.66
N LEU A 277 -1.05 -24.26 -12.52
CA LEU A 277 -1.31 -25.71 -12.65
C LEU A 277 -1.03 -26.22 -14.07
N LYS A 278 -1.38 -25.45 -15.11
CA LYS A 278 -1.12 -25.78 -16.52
C LYS A 278 0.38 -25.81 -16.82
N GLU A 279 1.13 -24.80 -16.37
CA GLU A 279 2.59 -24.75 -16.49
C GLU A 279 3.27 -25.88 -15.70
N MET A 280 2.76 -26.21 -14.50
CA MET A 280 3.23 -27.35 -13.73
C MET A 280 2.97 -28.69 -14.44
N ASP A 281 1.86 -28.83 -15.17
CA ASP A 281 1.59 -30.05 -15.94
C ASP A 281 2.59 -30.27 -17.09
N GLN A 282 3.13 -29.18 -17.65
CA GLN A 282 4.24 -29.25 -18.61
C GLN A 282 5.55 -29.58 -17.90
N PHE A 283 5.86 -28.88 -16.82
CA PHE A 283 7.13 -29.04 -16.10
C PHE A 283 7.27 -30.42 -15.43
N LYS A 284 6.19 -31.00 -14.90
CA LYS A 284 6.20 -32.35 -14.33
C LYS A 284 6.49 -33.42 -15.37
N SER A 285 6.05 -33.22 -16.62
CA SER A 285 6.31 -34.14 -17.72
C SER A 285 7.81 -34.21 -18.04
N TYR A 286 8.48 -33.05 -18.03
CA TYR A 286 9.93 -32.97 -18.13
C TYR A 286 10.64 -33.65 -16.94
N LEU A 287 10.22 -33.36 -15.69
CA LEU A 287 10.83 -33.95 -14.50
C LEU A 287 10.67 -35.47 -14.45
N LYS A 288 9.54 -35.99 -14.90
CA LYS A 288 9.30 -37.43 -14.98
C LYS A 288 10.23 -38.11 -15.99
N GLN A 289 10.52 -37.47 -17.13
CA GLN A 289 11.45 -37.99 -18.12
C GLN A 289 12.92 -37.91 -17.64
N ALA A 290 13.30 -36.79 -17.02
CA ALA A 290 14.67 -36.54 -16.60
C ALA A 290 15.07 -37.29 -15.31
N TYR A 291 14.14 -37.40 -14.35
CA TYR A 291 14.43 -37.91 -12.99
C TYR A 291 13.53 -39.07 -12.57
N GLY A 292 12.52 -39.45 -13.34
CA GLY A 292 11.62 -40.56 -12.99
C GLY A 292 10.73 -40.29 -11.78
N ARG A 293 10.57 -39.03 -11.37
CA ARG A 293 9.80 -38.62 -10.18
C ARG A 293 8.52 -37.89 -10.55
N ASP A 294 7.50 -38.06 -9.71
CA ASP A 294 6.28 -37.26 -9.76
C ASP A 294 6.49 -35.95 -8.99
N PHE A 295 6.04 -34.84 -9.56
CA PHE A 295 6.20 -33.50 -9.00
C PHE A 295 4.95 -32.71 -9.33
N ASP A 296 4.30 -32.16 -8.32
CA ASP A 296 3.04 -31.43 -8.49
C ASP A 296 2.93 -30.38 -7.38
N ILE A 297 1.95 -29.50 -7.50
CA ILE A 297 1.71 -28.41 -6.55
C ILE A 297 0.28 -28.41 -6.03
N ARG A 298 0.09 -27.70 -4.94
CA ARG A 298 -1.21 -27.37 -4.36
C ARG A 298 -1.30 -25.87 -4.16
N VAL A 299 -2.47 -25.32 -4.44
CA VAL A 299 -2.72 -23.89 -4.37
C VAL A 299 -3.95 -23.61 -3.50
N GLY A 300 -3.79 -22.67 -2.57
CA GLY A 300 -4.86 -22.14 -1.73
C GLY A 300 -5.00 -20.64 -1.95
N VAL A 301 -6.23 -20.17 -2.21
CA VAL A 301 -6.52 -18.74 -2.41
C VAL A 301 -7.57 -18.25 -1.44
N HIS A 302 -7.29 -17.12 -0.79
CA HIS A 302 -8.22 -16.47 0.15
C HIS A 302 -8.25 -14.96 -0.04
N TYR A 303 -9.42 -14.36 0.18
CA TYR A 303 -9.62 -12.91 0.20
C TYR A 303 -10.06 -12.47 1.59
N GLY A 304 -9.34 -11.51 2.17
CA GLY A 304 -9.64 -11.00 3.50
C GLY A 304 -8.82 -9.77 3.92
N GLU A 305 -9.17 -9.24 5.09
CA GLU A 305 -8.50 -8.07 5.70
C GLU A 305 -7.10 -8.44 6.19
N VAL A 306 -6.13 -7.60 5.85
CA VAL A 306 -4.73 -7.72 6.26
C VAL A 306 -4.14 -6.34 6.57
N ILE A 307 -3.07 -6.34 7.35
CA ILE A 307 -2.24 -5.15 7.61
C ILE A 307 -1.02 -5.24 6.69
N SER A 308 -0.89 -4.27 5.79
CA SER A 308 0.26 -4.12 4.89
C SER A 308 1.17 -3.01 5.42
N GLY A 309 2.42 -3.32 5.71
CA GLY A 309 3.38 -2.35 6.24
C GLY A 309 4.83 -2.76 6.00
N SER A 310 5.75 -1.80 6.08
CA SER A 310 7.17 -2.07 5.96
C SER A 310 7.73 -2.58 7.29
N VAL A 311 8.28 -3.80 7.29
CA VAL A 311 8.92 -4.41 8.47
C VAL A 311 10.39 -4.62 8.17
N GLY A 312 11.25 -4.25 9.11
CA GLY A 312 12.72 -4.29 8.98
C GLY A 312 13.37 -2.98 9.46
N ILE A 313 14.70 -2.96 9.49
CA ILE A 313 15.51 -1.82 9.93
C ILE A 313 16.37 -1.35 8.75
N GLY A 314 16.47 -0.04 8.54
CA GLY A 314 17.30 0.52 7.47
C GLY A 314 16.91 0.03 6.07
N GLU A 315 17.90 -0.46 5.33
CA GLU A 315 17.76 -0.98 3.95
C GLU A 315 17.06 -2.36 3.88
N ASP A 316 16.94 -3.09 5.00
CA ASP A 316 16.25 -4.39 5.06
C ASP A 316 14.71 -4.26 5.17
N ARG A 317 14.16 -3.05 5.04
CA ARG A 317 12.71 -2.82 5.08
C ARG A 317 12.03 -3.46 3.87
N LYS A 318 11.20 -4.46 4.12
CA LYS A 318 10.33 -5.09 3.11
C LYS A 318 8.87 -4.85 3.44
N VAL A 319 8.07 -4.59 2.42
CA VAL A 319 6.61 -4.57 2.56
C VAL A 319 6.15 -5.99 2.89
N THR A 320 5.57 -6.16 4.07
CA THR A 320 5.01 -7.42 4.53
C THR A 320 3.52 -7.27 4.76
N VAL A 321 2.82 -8.39 4.70
CA VAL A 321 1.39 -8.47 4.94
C VAL A 321 1.14 -9.42 6.10
N ILE A 322 0.47 -8.92 7.13
CA ILE A 322 0.20 -9.62 8.37
C ILE A 322 -1.30 -9.65 8.60
N GLY A 323 -1.84 -10.81 8.93
CA GLY A 323 -3.26 -10.94 9.26
C GLY A 323 -3.73 -12.38 9.25
N ASP A 324 -4.92 -12.61 9.80
CA ASP A 324 -5.53 -13.95 9.83
C ASP A 324 -5.78 -14.49 8.41
N ALA A 325 -6.06 -13.61 7.45
CA ALA A 325 -6.25 -14.00 6.05
C ALA A 325 -5.03 -14.71 5.44
N VAL A 326 -3.80 -14.34 5.84
CA VAL A 326 -2.57 -15.02 5.40
C VAL A 326 -2.53 -16.46 5.94
N ASN A 327 -2.87 -16.63 7.21
CA ASN A 327 -2.93 -17.96 7.84
C ASN A 327 -4.06 -18.82 7.26
N ILE A 328 -5.21 -18.23 6.97
CA ILE A 328 -6.33 -18.92 6.33
C ILE A 328 -5.91 -19.43 4.94
N ALA A 329 -5.27 -18.60 4.12
CA ALA A 329 -4.79 -19.00 2.79
C ALA A 329 -3.82 -20.20 2.85
N SER A 330 -2.85 -20.17 3.77
CA SER A 330 -1.94 -21.31 4.00
C SER A 330 -2.68 -22.57 4.44
N ARG A 331 -3.68 -22.46 5.33
CA ARG A 331 -4.48 -23.63 5.74
C ARG A 331 -5.33 -24.19 4.61
N ILE A 332 -5.85 -23.34 3.73
CA ILE A 332 -6.62 -23.76 2.55
C ILE A 332 -5.71 -24.54 1.59
N GLU A 333 -4.49 -24.06 1.34
CA GLU A 333 -3.49 -24.82 0.59
C GLU A 333 -3.36 -26.22 1.22
N SER A 334 -3.10 -26.31 2.52
CA SER A 334 -2.81 -27.59 3.16
C SER A 334 -3.98 -28.58 3.12
N ILE A 335 -5.23 -28.09 3.07
CA ILE A 335 -6.43 -28.93 2.92
C ILE A 335 -6.47 -29.65 1.57
N ASN A 336 -5.83 -29.11 0.52
CA ASN A 336 -5.70 -29.83 -0.75
C ASN A 336 -5.07 -31.22 -0.56
N LYS A 337 -4.18 -31.39 0.44
CA LYS A 337 -3.61 -32.68 0.80
C LYS A 337 -4.66 -33.69 1.24
N GLU A 338 -5.54 -33.27 2.14
CA GLU A 338 -6.57 -34.12 2.75
C GLU A 338 -7.71 -34.40 1.76
N ALA A 339 -8.06 -33.41 0.93
CA ALA A 339 -9.13 -33.51 -0.06
C ALA A 339 -8.71 -34.15 -1.40
N GLY A 340 -7.41 -34.31 -1.65
CA GLY A 340 -6.89 -34.83 -2.92
C GLY A 340 -7.07 -33.87 -4.10
N THR A 341 -7.17 -32.56 -3.82
CA THR A 341 -7.37 -31.50 -4.82
C THR A 341 -6.05 -30.78 -5.14
N ARG A 342 -6.04 -29.94 -6.18
CA ARG A 342 -4.88 -29.10 -6.55
C ARG A 342 -5.10 -27.61 -6.29
N LEU A 343 -6.33 -27.13 -6.41
CA LEU A 343 -6.69 -25.72 -6.21
C LEU A 343 -7.97 -25.63 -5.39
N LEU A 344 -7.86 -24.99 -4.23
CA LEU A 344 -9.00 -24.63 -3.39
C LEU A 344 -9.04 -23.12 -3.18
N ILE A 345 -10.24 -22.57 -3.28
CA ILE A 345 -10.51 -21.15 -3.01
C ILE A 345 -11.53 -21.04 -1.87
N SER A 346 -11.39 -20.03 -1.01
CA SER A 346 -12.41 -19.76 0.02
C SER A 346 -13.70 -19.23 -0.58
N GLU A 347 -14.81 -19.37 0.16
CA GLU A 347 -16.10 -18.74 -0.14
C GLU A 347 -16.00 -17.24 -0.47
N THR A 348 -15.20 -16.48 0.28
CA THR A 348 -15.00 -15.04 0.02
C THR A 348 -14.36 -14.73 -1.34
N VAL A 349 -13.59 -15.66 -1.90
CA VAL A 349 -13.02 -15.56 -3.24
C VAL A 349 -14.08 -15.99 -4.25
N TYR A 350 -14.74 -17.13 -4.00
CA TYR A 350 -15.77 -17.68 -4.88
C TYR A 350 -16.89 -16.67 -5.14
N ASP A 351 -17.38 -15.98 -4.11
CA ASP A 351 -18.43 -14.97 -4.25
C ASP A 351 -18.08 -13.85 -5.23
N GLN A 352 -16.79 -13.52 -5.38
CA GLN A 352 -16.31 -12.50 -6.32
C GLN A 352 -16.10 -13.01 -7.74
N VAL A 353 -15.98 -14.33 -7.93
CA VAL A 353 -15.55 -14.93 -9.21
C VAL A 353 -16.52 -15.98 -9.76
N LYS A 354 -17.60 -16.31 -9.05
CA LYS A 354 -18.52 -17.43 -9.33
C LYS A 354 -19.05 -17.50 -10.77
N GLU A 355 -19.23 -16.36 -11.43
CA GLU A 355 -19.73 -16.28 -12.81
C GLU A 355 -18.64 -16.56 -13.86
N LYS A 356 -17.37 -16.58 -13.43
CA LYS A 356 -16.18 -16.64 -14.28
C LYS A 356 -15.33 -17.88 -14.04
N VAL A 357 -15.71 -18.76 -13.11
CA VAL A 357 -14.95 -19.97 -12.77
C VAL A 357 -15.79 -21.22 -12.89
N SER A 358 -15.17 -22.33 -13.27
CA SER A 358 -15.78 -23.66 -13.22
C SER A 358 -15.38 -24.37 -11.93
N VAL A 359 -16.38 -24.62 -11.08
CA VAL A 359 -16.21 -25.39 -9.83
C VAL A 359 -16.54 -26.85 -10.07
N LYS A 360 -15.65 -27.73 -9.63
CA LYS A 360 -15.83 -29.19 -9.70
C LYS A 360 -16.56 -29.74 -8.49
N ASN A 361 -16.20 -29.23 -7.31
CA ASN A 361 -16.70 -29.70 -6.02
C ASN A 361 -16.57 -28.59 -4.97
N TYR A 362 -17.22 -28.78 -3.83
CA TYR A 362 -17.05 -27.92 -2.66
C TYR A 362 -16.87 -28.75 -1.38
N LEU A 363 -16.20 -28.16 -0.40
CA LEU A 363 -15.89 -28.79 0.88
C LEU A 363 -16.38 -27.85 1.98
N ARG A 364 -17.02 -28.40 3.02
CA ARG A 364 -17.41 -27.64 4.22
C ARG A 364 -16.82 -28.30 5.45
N LEU A 365 -15.86 -27.62 6.08
CA LEU A 365 -15.05 -28.18 7.17
C LEU A 365 -14.61 -27.09 8.15
N LYS A 366 -14.09 -27.49 9.32
CA LYS A 366 -13.48 -26.55 10.27
C LYS A 366 -11.99 -26.43 9.97
N LEU A 367 -11.48 -25.20 9.84
CA LEU A 367 -10.03 -25.01 9.81
C LEU A 367 -9.46 -25.37 11.17
N ARG A 368 -8.27 -25.98 11.19
CA ARG A 368 -7.58 -26.26 12.45
C ARG A 368 -7.37 -24.95 13.21
N GLY A 369 -7.87 -24.90 14.45
CA GLY A 369 -7.79 -23.70 15.30
C GLY A 369 -8.90 -22.67 15.12
N THR A 370 -9.95 -22.94 14.33
CA THR A 370 -11.14 -22.08 14.24
C THR A 370 -12.41 -22.80 14.70
N SER A 371 -13.33 -22.06 15.31
CA SER A 371 -14.63 -22.58 15.74
C SER A 371 -15.64 -22.70 14.59
N ASN A 372 -15.54 -21.81 13.59
CA ASN A 372 -16.47 -21.70 12.47
C ASN A 372 -16.12 -22.67 11.33
N LEU A 373 -17.17 -23.16 10.65
CA LEU A 373 -17.06 -23.90 9.39
C LEU A 373 -16.71 -22.92 8.27
N ILE A 374 -15.80 -23.32 7.38
CA ILE A 374 -15.51 -22.63 6.13
C ILE A 374 -15.97 -23.48 4.95
N THR A 375 -16.49 -22.83 3.92
CA THR A 375 -16.76 -23.45 2.62
C THR A 375 -15.60 -23.16 1.67
N LEU A 376 -15.05 -24.22 1.04
CA LEU A 376 -14.00 -24.14 0.03
C LEU A 376 -14.50 -24.72 -1.28
N TYR A 377 -14.03 -24.17 -2.40
CA TYR A 377 -14.45 -24.57 -3.74
C TYR A 377 -13.23 -25.07 -4.53
N GLU A 378 -13.35 -26.26 -5.12
CA GLU A 378 -12.36 -26.82 -6.05
C GLU A 378 -12.58 -26.22 -7.43
N VAL A 379 -11.64 -25.38 -7.87
CA VAL A 379 -11.70 -24.71 -9.18
C VAL A 379 -10.84 -25.47 -10.17
N ASN A 380 -11.41 -25.79 -11.33
CA ASN A 380 -10.70 -26.47 -12.41
C ASN A 380 -10.29 -25.53 -13.54
N ASP A 381 -11.11 -24.52 -13.82
CA ASP A 381 -10.87 -23.62 -14.96
C ASP A 381 -11.47 -22.25 -14.69
N VAL A 382 -11.00 -21.27 -15.46
CA VAL A 382 -11.45 -19.88 -15.41
C VAL A 382 -11.75 -19.40 -16.83
N ASN A 383 -12.82 -18.63 -16.98
CA ASN A 383 -13.10 -17.94 -18.22
C ASN A 383 -12.20 -16.70 -18.35
N SER A 384 -11.03 -16.89 -18.95
CA SER A 384 -10.02 -15.85 -19.14
C SER A 384 -10.50 -14.67 -19.98
N SER A 385 -11.55 -14.80 -20.79
CA SER A 385 -12.07 -13.67 -21.59
C SER A 385 -12.78 -12.61 -20.74
N ALA A 386 -13.07 -12.92 -19.47
CA ALA A 386 -13.70 -12.02 -18.53
C ALA A 386 -12.70 -11.24 -17.65
N LEU A 387 -11.40 -11.42 -17.89
CA LEU A 387 -10.33 -10.64 -17.29
C LEU A 387 -10.25 -9.29 -17.99
N GLU A 388 -10.62 -8.23 -17.29
CA GLU A 388 -10.37 -6.85 -17.70
C GLU A 388 -8.98 -6.46 -17.20
N LEU A 389 -7.97 -7.10 -17.78
CA LEU A 389 -6.58 -6.76 -17.50
C LEU A 389 -6.25 -5.46 -18.24
N ASN A 390 -6.44 -4.31 -17.59
CA ASN A 390 -5.68 -3.10 -17.97
C ASN A 390 -4.15 -3.33 -17.82
N VAL A 391 -3.76 -4.44 -17.17
CA VAL A 391 -2.37 -4.88 -16.98
C VAL A 391 -1.76 -5.50 -18.26
N THR A 392 -2.54 -5.82 -19.29
CA THR A 392 -2.02 -6.44 -20.54
C THR A 392 -1.69 -5.48 -21.67
N GLU A 393 -2.00 -4.18 -21.58
CA GLU A 393 -1.43 -3.22 -22.52
C GLU A 393 0.04 -2.99 -22.16
N VAL A 394 0.91 -3.89 -22.64
CA VAL A 394 2.37 -3.64 -22.69
C VAL A 394 2.65 -2.50 -23.66
N GLU A 395 1.72 -2.26 -24.59
CA GLU A 395 1.79 -1.22 -25.60
C GLU A 395 0.49 -0.40 -25.58
N ARG A 396 0.60 0.93 -25.60
CA ARG A 396 -0.51 1.88 -25.76
C ARG A 396 -0.24 2.81 -26.92
N ASN A 397 -1.28 3.28 -27.60
CA ASN A 397 -1.14 4.30 -28.64
C ASN A 397 -1.71 5.62 -28.13
N ILE A 398 -0.83 6.61 -27.92
CA ILE A 398 -1.18 7.95 -27.45
C ILE A 398 -0.64 8.93 -28.47
N ASP A 399 -1.52 9.76 -29.04
CA ASP A 399 -1.19 10.76 -30.07
C ASP A 399 -0.42 10.20 -31.29
N GLY A 400 -0.73 8.97 -31.69
CA GLY A 400 -0.09 8.31 -32.84
C GLY A 400 1.28 7.69 -32.55
N LYS A 401 1.76 7.75 -31.30
CA LYS A 401 2.99 7.10 -30.84
C LYS A 401 2.68 5.85 -30.02
N LYS A 402 3.47 4.81 -30.25
CA LYS A 402 3.43 3.57 -29.47
C LYS A 402 4.28 3.72 -28.20
N TRP A 403 3.65 3.56 -27.05
CA TRP A 403 4.23 3.62 -25.72
C TRP A 403 4.31 2.23 -25.15
N PHE A 404 5.45 1.88 -24.57
CA PHE A 404 5.75 0.58 -24.02
C PHE A 404 5.96 0.67 -22.51
N ARG A 405 5.29 -0.20 -21.77
CA ARG A 405 5.45 -0.28 -20.33
C ARG A 405 6.79 -0.91 -19.97
N THR A 406 7.53 -0.28 -19.05
CA THR A 406 8.85 -0.74 -18.60
C THR A 406 8.82 -1.24 -17.15
N LEU A 407 9.49 -0.55 -16.22
CA LEU A 407 9.56 -0.87 -14.80
C LEU A 407 8.49 -0.07 -14.02
N PRO A 408 8.02 -0.58 -12.87
CA PRO A 408 7.29 0.25 -11.90
C PRO A 408 8.15 1.45 -11.47
N ILE A 409 7.53 2.61 -11.23
CA ILE A 409 8.22 3.83 -10.78
C ILE A 409 9.01 3.58 -9.49
N GLN A 410 8.46 2.77 -8.59
CA GLN A 410 9.06 2.40 -7.31
C GLN A 410 10.31 1.54 -7.44
N GLU A 411 10.53 0.88 -8.59
CA GLU A 411 11.73 0.09 -8.84
C GLU A 411 12.91 0.93 -9.33
N LEU A 412 12.76 2.25 -9.51
CA LEU A 412 13.85 3.14 -9.93
C LEU A 412 14.03 4.26 -8.91
N ASN A 413 14.97 4.09 -7.98
CA ASN A 413 15.21 5.05 -6.91
C ASN A 413 15.83 6.36 -7.42
N LEU A 414 15.73 7.43 -6.63
CA LEU A 414 16.41 8.70 -6.93
C LEU A 414 17.93 8.50 -6.98
N GLY A 415 18.58 8.95 -8.06
CA GLY A 415 19.99 8.75 -8.35
C GLY A 415 20.33 7.40 -8.99
N GLU A 416 19.33 6.54 -9.22
CA GLU A 416 19.52 5.20 -9.78
C GLU A 416 19.35 5.22 -11.32
N LYS A 417 20.04 4.27 -11.96
CA LYS A 417 19.81 3.91 -13.35
C LYS A 417 19.61 2.41 -13.50
N LYS A 418 18.67 1.99 -14.35
CA LYS A 418 18.39 0.58 -14.61
C LYS A 418 18.27 0.29 -16.10
N LYS A 419 18.81 -0.86 -16.49
CA LYS A 419 18.66 -1.40 -17.84
C LYS A 419 17.30 -2.05 -18.00
N PHE A 420 16.69 -1.82 -19.14
CA PHE A 420 15.47 -2.48 -19.56
C PHE A 420 15.59 -2.89 -21.02
N LYS A 421 15.26 -4.14 -21.34
CA LYS A 421 15.30 -4.64 -22.73
C LYS A 421 13.95 -4.42 -23.39
N LEU A 422 13.92 -3.61 -24.44
CA LEU A 422 12.73 -3.39 -25.25
C LEU A 422 12.99 -3.94 -26.66
N LYS A 423 12.34 -5.08 -26.99
CA LYS A 423 12.57 -5.82 -28.25
C LYS A 423 14.07 -6.17 -28.43
N GLU A 424 14.71 -5.66 -29.48
CA GLU A 424 16.13 -5.87 -29.78
C GLU A 424 17.03 -4.76 -29.21
N LYS A 425 16.45 -3.70 -28.61
CA LYS A 425 17.18 -2.56 -28.06
C LYS A 425 17.32 -2.66 -26.55
N GLU A 426 18.41 -2.13 -26.01
CA GLU A 426 18.58 -1.90 -24.58
C GLU A 426 18.34 -0.43 -24.26
N ILE A 427 17.47 -0.17 -23.29
CA ILE A 427 17.13 1.16 -22.79
C ILE A 427 17.75 1.31 -21.40
N LEU A 428 18.28 2.49 -21.11
CA LEU A 428 18.73 2.87 -19.79
C LEU A 428 17.78 3.92 -19.22
N LEU A 429 17.05 3.53 -18.17
CA LEU A 429 16.19 4.42 -17.39
C LEU A 429 17.03 5.09 -16.30
N ILE A 430 16.86 6.39 -16.10
CA ILE A 430 17.64 7.22 -15.16
C ILE A 430 16.67 8.09 -14.36
N ASN A 431 16.77 8.09 -13.03
CA ASN A 431 15.94 8.93 -12.17
C ASN A 431 16.79 9.98 -11.43
N GLU A 432 16.66 11.25 -11.80
CA GLU A 432 17.34 12.39 -11.18
C GLU A 432 16.31 13.45 -10.74
N GLY A 433 15.23 12.99 -10.10
CA GLY A 433 14.07 13.81 -9.70
C GLY A 433 12.94 13.80 -10.74
N GLU A 434 13.31 13.59 -12.00
CA GLU A 434 12.43 13.17 -13.09
C GLU A 434 13.03 11.93 -13.76
N ILE A 435 12.19 11.15 -14.44
CA ILE A 435 12.61 9.91 -15.10
C ILE A 435 12.94 10.21 -16.57
N TYR A 436 14.14 9.83 -16.97
CA TYR A 436 14.65 9.94 -18.34
C TYR A 436 14.97 8.55 -18.88
N ALA A 437 14.87 8.40 -20.20
CA ALA A 437 15.23 7.17 -20.90
C ALA A 437 16.15 7.49 -22.06
N ILE A 438 17.20 6.69 -22.23
CA ILE A 438 18.14 6.78 -23.35
C ILE A 438 18.39 5.38 -23.91
N GLU A 439 18.79 5.27 -25.17
CA GLU A 439 19.35 4.00 -25.64
C GLU A 439 20.68 3.72 -24.92
N ASN A 440 20.89 2.48 -24.48
CA ASN A 440 22.07 2.06 -23.73
C ASN A 440 23.31 1.89 -24.64
N LEU A 441 23.52 2.81 -25.58
CA LEU A 441 24.60 2.77 -26.56
C LEU A 441 25.25 4.14 -26.68
N CYS A 442 26.57 4.16 -26.54
CA CYS A 442 27.38 5.34 -26.76
C CYS A 442 27.49 5.61 -28.28
N PRO A 443 27.04 6.77 -28.79
CA PRO A 443 27.06 7.09 -30.23
C PRO A 443 28.43 7.08 -30.91
N HIS A 444 29.51 7.02 -30.12
CA HIS A 444 30.89 6.96 -30.62
C HIS A 444 31.25 5.57 -31.19
N MET A 445 30.93 4.49 -30.46
CA MET A 445 31.41 3.12 -30.78
C MET A 445 30.37 2.04 -30.43
N ASP A 446 29.10 2.43 -30.23
CA ASP A 446 27.99 1.54 -29.85
C ASP A 446 28.31 0.69 -28.61
N LEU A 447 28.98 1.30 -27.64
CA LEU A 447 29.35 0.65 -26.38
C LEU A 447 28.33 0.94 -25.26
N PRO A 448 28.10 0.00 -24.33
CA PRO A 448 27.15 0.18 -23.25
C PRO A 448 27.45 1.40 -22.35
N LEU A 449 26.40 2.15 -21.99
CA LEU A 449 26.49 3.33 -21.14
C LEU A 449 26.07 3.06 -19.68
N ASP A 450 25.50 1.90 -19.39
CA ASP A 450 24.94 1.52 -18.09
C ASP A 450 25.95 1.51 -16.95
N ILE A 451 27.23 1.27 -17.23
CA ILE A 451 28.30 1.36 -16.23
C ILE A 451 28.89 2.80 -16.13
N GLY A 452 28.42 3.71 -16.98
CA GLY A 452 28.82 5.11 -17.02
C GLY A 452 28.39 5.89 -15.76
N GLN A 453 29.19 6.87 -15.36
CA GLN A 453 28.86 7.73 -14.23
C GLN A 453 27.87 8.81 -14.64
N ILE A 454 26.84 9.03 -13.83
CA ILE A 454 25.93 10.15 -13.94
C ILE A 454 26.53 11.33 -13.17
N THR A 455 26.41 12.54 -13.69
CA THR A 455 26.87 13.76 -13.02
C THR A 455 25.70 14.65 -12.61
N GLU A 456 25.92 15.54 -11.65
CA GLU A 456 24.96 16.56 -11.19
C GLU A 456 24.48 17.50 -12.31
N LYS A 457 25.15 17.52 -13.47
CA LYS A 457 24.75 18.34 -14.63
C LYS A 457 23.79 17.62 -15.58
N ALA A 458 23.18 16.53 -15.11
CA ALA A 458 22.33 15.67 -15.92
C ALA A 458 23.04 15.13 -17.19
N THR A 459 24.29 14.71 -17.00
CA THR A 459 25.09 14.07 -18.04
C THR A 459 25.49 12.66 -17.66
N ILE A 460 25.73 11.83 -18.68
CA ILE A 460 26.29 10.49 -18.54
C ILE A 460 27.67 10.45 -19.20
N LEU A 461 28.66 9.97 -18.45
CA LEU A 461 30.03 9.80 -18.90
C LEU A 461 30.20 8.39 -19.47
N CYS A 462 30.59 8.31 -20.74
CA CYS A 462 31.00 7.05 -21.35
C CYS A 462 32.29 6.55 -20.64
N PRO A 463 32.25 5.35 -20.03
CA PRO A 463 33.35 4.80 -19.23
C PRO A 463 34.58 4.46 -20.08
N TYR A 464 34.41 4.27 -21.38
CA TYR A 464 35.46 3.79 -22.28
C TYR A 464 36.27 4.91 -22.92
N HIS A 465 35.62 6.03 -23.27
CA HIS A 465 36.23 7.04 -24.14
C HIS A 465 36.16 8.47 -23.60
N LYS A 466 35.66 8.69 -22.37
CA LYS A 466 35.51 10.04 -21.78
C LYS A 466 34.63 11.00 -22.61
N SER A 467 33.73 10.45 -23.44
CA SER A 467 32.65 11.23 -24.05
C SER A 467 31.56 11.47 -23.00
N GLU A 468 30.93 12.64 -23.03
CA GLU A 468 29.93 13.05 -22.05
C GLU A 468 28.70 13.57 -22.79
N PHE A 469 27.54 13.05 -22.42
CA PHE A 469 26.27 13.32 -23.11
C PHE A 469 25.22 13.80 -22.11
N CYS A 470 24.41 14.78 -22.48
CA CYS A 470 23.24 15.13 -21.69
C CYS A 470 22.11 14.11 -21.94
N PHE A 471 21.68 13.38 -20.92
CA PHE A 471 20.59 12.41 -21.08
C PHE A 471 19.20 13.07 -21.12
N LYS A 472 19.08 14.37 -20.85
CA LYS A 472 17.83 15.13 -21.03
C LYS A 472 17.60 15.57 -22.47
N SER A 473 18.65 16.02 -23.15
CA SER A 473 18.56 16.64 -24.49
C SER A 473 19.25 15.86 -25.60
N GLY A 474 20.06 14.86 -25.27
CA GLY A 474 20.92 14.14 -26.21
C GLY A 474 22.20 14.89 -26.59
N GLU A 475 22.39 16.13 -26.14
CA GLU A 475 23.50 17.00 -26.55
C GLU A 475 24.87 16.45 -26.11
N VAL A 476 25.84 16.49 -27.03
CA VAL A 476 27.23 16.13 -26.74
C VAL A 476 27.90 17.24 -25.95
N LYS A 477 28.31 16.96 -24.71
CA LYS A 477 29.06 17.90 -23.85
C LYS A 477 30.58 17.72 -23.98
N LYS A 478 31.03 16.48 -24.19
CA LYS A 478 32.43 16.16 -24.53
C LYS A 478 32.46 15.00 -25.51
N TRP A 479 33.39 15.05 -26.47
CA TRP A 479 33.62 13.97 -27.41
C TRP A 479 35.07 13.52 -27.28
N VAL A 480 35.27 12.28 -26.83
CA VAL A 480 36.60 11.68 -26.63
C VAL A 480 37.54 12.58 -25.78
N GLY A 481 37.00 13.15 -24.69
CA GLY A 481 37.73 14.05 -23.79
C GLY A 481 37.99 15.47 -24.32
N LYS A 482 37.51 15.83 -25.52
CA LYS A 482 37.66 17.16 -26.14
C LYS A 482 36.33 17.91 -26.26
N ARG A 483 36.41 19.21 -26.61
CA ARG A 483 35.23 20.04 -26.89
C ARG A 483 34.57 19.61 -28.20
N PRO A 484 33.24 19.54 -28.30
CA PRO A 484 32.53 19.11 -29.52
C PRO A 484 32.90 19.92 -30.78
N GLN A 485 33.26 21.20 -30.60
CA GLN A 485 33.69 22.11 -31.67
C GLN A 485 34.97 21.65 -32.37
N GLU A 486 35.79 20.82 -31.72
CA GLU A 486 37.06 20.32 -32.25
C GLU A 486 36.88 19.07 -33.15
N HIS A 487 35.66 18.48 -33.18
CA HIS A 487 35.32 17.25 -33.92
C HIS A 487 33.87 17.31 -34.47
N GLN A 488 33.50 18.42 -35.11
CA GLN A 488 32.11 18.67 -35.55
C GLN A 488 31.53 17.60 -36.49
N ASP A 489 32.35 17.03 -37.38
CA ASP A 489 31.89 16.07 -38.39
C ASP A 489 31.66 14.65 -37.83
N GLU A 490 32.12 14.36 -36.61
CA GLU A 490 32.04 13.04 -35.96
C GLU A 490 31.07 12.99 -34.77
N CYS A 491 30.71 14.16 -34.20
CA CYS A 491 29.89 14.25 -33.00
C CYS A 491 28.44 13.83 -33.27
N LYS A 492 28.06 12.63 -32.81
CA LYS A 492 26.67 12.16 -32.84
C LYS A 492 25.99 12.37 -31.48
N PRO A 493 24.75 12.92 -31.45
CA PRO A 493 24.00 13.07 -30.21
C PRO A 493 23.57 11.71 -29.66
N LEU A 494 23.31 11.68 -28.36
CA LEU A 494 22.75 10.53 -27.68
C LEU A 494 21.25 10.42 -28.00
N ASN A 495 20.78 9.20 -28.27
CA ASN A 495 19.38 8.96 -28.57
C ASN A 495 18.54 8.94 -27.29
N THR A 496 17.73 9.99 -27.09
CA THR A 496 16.81 10.11 -25.95
C THR A 496 15.43 9.56 -26.30
N ILE A 497 14.82 8.83 -25.38
CA ILE A 497 13.52 8.21 -25.54
C ILE A 497 12.50 8.98 -24.70
N SER A 498 11.30 9.20 -25.24
CA SER A 498 10.23 9.89 -24.52
C SER A 498 9.75 9.01 -23.36
N VAL A 499 9.56 9.63 -22.19
CA VAL A 499 9.11 8.96 -20.97
C VAL A 499 7.78 9.56 -20.52
N ASP A 500 6.88 8.69 -20.05
CA ASP A 500 5.67 9.07 -19.35
C ASP A 500 5.50 8.21 -18.10
N THR A 501 4.76 8.72 -17.11
CA THR A 501 4.48 8.02 -15.86
C THR A 501 2.98 7.93 -15.69
N ASP A 502 2.44 6.72 -15.87
CA ASP A 502 1.01 6.44 -15.75
C ASP A 502 0.78 5.10 -15.06
N GLU A 503 -0.28 5.01 -14.27
CA GLU A 503 -0.68 3.81 -13.51
C GLU A 503 0.47 3.17 -12.68
N ASP A 504 1.34 3.98 -12.05
CA ASP A 504 2.52 3.55 -11.27
C ASP A 504 3.67 2.89 -12.07
N TYR A 505 3.63 2.94 -13.41
CA TYR A 505 4.68 2.43 -14.30
C TYR A 505 5.36 3.54 -15.10
N ILE A 506 6.61 3.25 -15.50
CA ILE A 506 7.38 4.05 -16.45
C ILE A 506 7.05 3.55 -17.86
N TRP A 507 6.62 4.45 -18.73
CA TRP A 507 6.30 4.18 -20.13
C TRP A 507 7.32 4.86 -21.02
N VAL A 508 7.74 4.17 -22.09
CA VAL A 508 8.74 4.68 -23.04
C VAL A 508 8.29 4.48 -24.48
N THR A 509 8.69 5.36 -25.40
CA THR A 509 8.41 5.18 -26.84
C THR A 509 9.45 4.27 -27.52
N ASP A 510 9.15 3.73 -28.71
CA ASP A 510 10.08 2.90 -29.53
C ASP A 510 11.20 3.69 -30.25
N SER A 511 11.45 4.92 -29.79
CA SER A 511 12.09 6.06 -30.49
C SER A 511 11.37 6.59 -31.73
#